data_AF-A0A256XF12-F1
#
_entry.id   AF-A0A256XF12-F1
#
_cell.length_a   1.000
_cell.length_b   1.000
_cell.length_c   1.000
_cell.angle_alpha   90.00
_cell.angle_beta   90.00
_cell.angle_gamma   90.00
#
_symmetry.space_group_name_H-M   'P 1'
#
loop_
_entity.id
_entity.type
_entity.pdbx_description
1 polymer ?
#
loop_
_entity_poly.entity_id
_entity_poly.type
_entity_poly.pdbx_seq_one_letter_code
_entity_poly.pdbx_strand_id
1 'polypeptide(L)'
;MDAKPSEVRRVVLDVLKPHSPDIVSFARQLSSVKGIEGVNISVYEMDKEVENVKITLLGKFNDIDHVRKVISRLGGSIHSIDEVAAGRREVREEETLHDRYSHSG
;
A
#
# COMPACT_ATOMS: atom_id res chain seq x y z
N MET A 1 4.49 -12.19 -29.15
CA MET A 1 3.75 -11.09 -28.51
C MET A 1 3.98 -11.23 -27.03
N ASP A 2 5.10 -10.68 -26.55
CA ASP A 2 5.52 -10.79 -25.17
C ASP A 2 4.50 -10.04 -24.31
N ALA A 3 3.76 -10.79 -23.50
CA ALA A 3 2.90 -10.21 -22.48
C ALA A 3 3.84 -9.47 -21.51
N LYS A 4 3.98 -8.14 -21.70
CA LYS A 4 4.63 -7.27 -20.73
C LYS A 4 4.10 -7.66 -19.34
N PRO A 5 4.98 -7.97 -18.38
CA PRO A 5 4.53 -8.36 -17.05
C PRO A 5 3.59 -7.26 -16.53
N SER A 6 2.44 -7.69 -16.05
CA SER A 6 1.37 -6.82 -15.56
C SER A 6 1.94 -5.82 -14.55
N GLU A 7 1.94 -4.53 -14.90
CA GLU A 7 2.38 -3.47 -13.99
C GLU A 7 1.48 -3.47 -12.76
N VAL A 8 2.06 -3.40 -11.56
CA VAL A 8 1.29 -3.15 -10.34
C VAL A 8 0.77 -1.73 -10.41
N ARG A 9 -0.54 -1.59 -10.25
CA ARG A 9 -1.27 -0.32 -10.30
C ARG A 9 -1.54 0.26 -8.94
N ARG A 10 -1.88 -0.60 -8.00
CA ARG A 10 -2.18 -0.24 -6.62
C ARG A 10 -1.62 -1.32 -5.69
N VAL A 11 -1.05 -0.90 -4.58
CA VAL A 11 -0.77 -1.79 -3.47
C VAL A 11 -1.16 -1.10 -2.17
N VAL A 12 -1.76 -1.86 -1.27
CA VAL A 12 -2.01 -1.45 0.11
C VAL A 12 -1.15 -2.32 1.01
N LEU A 13 -0.35 -1.67 1.84
CA LEU A 13 0.61 -2.28 2.74
C LEU A 13 0.23 -1.92 4.18
N ASP A 14 0.28 -2.91 5.06
CA ASP A 14 0.34 -2.69 6.50
C ASP A 14 1.80 -2.56 6.92
N VAL A 15 2.16 -1.42 7.50
CA VAL A 15 3.53 -1.08 7.85
C VAL A 15 3.59 -0.62 9.30
N LEU A 16 4.46 -1.26 10.06
CA LEU A 16 4.88 -0.80 11.37
C LEU A 16 6.04 0.17 11.19
N LYS A 17 5.89 1.43 11.60
CA LYS A 17 6.98 2.42 11.54
C LYS A 17 7.33 2.96 12.94
N PRO A 18 8.57 3.41 13.18
CA PRO A 18 8.90 4.20 14.35
C PRO A 18 8.25 5.59 14.29
N HIS A 19 8.21 6.29 15.43
CA HIS A 19 7.73 7.69 15.53
C HIS A 19 8.51 8.66 14.64
N SER A 20 9.77 8.35 14.32
CA SER A 20 10.62 9.15 13.44
C SER A 20 11.19 8.27 12.32
N PRO A 21 11.05 8.65 11.03
CA PRO A 21 10.57 9.95 10.54
C PRO A 21 9.04 10.12 10.56
N ASP A 22 8.59 11.37 10.49
CA ASP A 22 7.17 11.72 10.46
C ASP A 22 6.46 11.20 9.19
N ILE A 23 5.14 11.07 9.25
CA ILE A 23 4.31 10.53 8.17
C ILE A 23 4.47 11.28 6.84
N VAL A 24 4.67 12.60 6.87
CA VAL A 24 4.80 13.43 5.67
C VAL A 24 6.15 13.16 5.02
N SER A 25 7.23 13.10 5.80
CA SER A 25 8.55 12.72 5.31
C SER A 25 8.56 11.31 4.72
N PHE A 26 7.85 10.38 5.36
CA PHE A 26 7.68 9.01 4.88
C PHE A 26 6.99 8.98 3.50
N ALA A 27 5.88 9.70 3.35
CA ALA A 27 5.14 9.80 2.09
C ALA A 27 5.95 10.45 0.96
N ARG A 28 6.73 11.50 1.27
CA ARG A 28 7.60 12.18 0.30
C ARG A 28 8.71 11.27 -0.22
N GLN A 29 9.29 10.43 0.64
CA GLN A 29 10.33 9.50 0.22
C GLN A 29 9.77 8.35 -0.61
N LEU A 30 8.59 7.83 -0.26
CA LEU A 30 7.92 6.81 -1.05
C LEU A 30 7.48 7.33 -2.43
N SER A 31 6.92 8.54 -2.50
CA SER A 31 6.51 9.15 -3.78
C SER A 31 7.68 9.45 -4.72
N SER A 32 8.92 9.43 -4.23
CA SER A 32 10.12 9.59 -5.06
C SER A 32 10.55 8.31 -5.77
N VAL A 33 9.92 7.16 -5.47
CA VAL A 33 10.22 5.89 -6.12
C VAL A 33 9.69 5.91 -7.56
N LYS A 34 10.53 5.47 -8.51
CA LYS A 34 10.19 5.45 -9.94
C LYS A 34 8.95 4.60 -10.20
N GLY A 35 7.97 5.21 -10.86
CA GLY A 35 6.71 4.55 -11.22
C GLY A 35 5.59 4.76 -10.20
N ILE A 36 5.86 5.33 -9.02
CA ILE A 36 4.81 5.75 -8.09
C ILE A 36 4.27 7.11 -8.53
N GLU A 37 2.96 7.18 -8.76
CA GLU A 37 2.22 8.38 -9.13
C GLU A 37 1.54 9.04 -7.91
N GLY A 38 1.21 8.24 -6.89
CA GLY A 38 0.57 8.73 -5.67
C GLY A 38 0.85 7.86 -4.46
N VAL A 39 0.93 8.50 -3.30
CA VAL A 39 1.11 7.83 -2.00
C VAL A 39 0.09 8.39 -1.03
N ASN A 40 -0.65 7.51 -0.37
CA ASN A 40 -1.45 7.82 0.80
C ASN A 40 -0.91 7.02 1.98
N ILE A 41 -0.79 7.66 3.14
CA ILE A 41 -0.44 6.99 4.39
C ILE A 41 -1.50 7.41 5.41
N SER A 42 -2.08 6.44 6.09
CA SER A 42 -3.06 6.64 7.14
C SER A 42 -2.60 5.90 8.40
N VAL A 43 -2.39 6.63 9.48
CA VAL A 43 -2.12 6.05 10.81
C VAL A 43 -3.47 5.64 11.40
N TYR A 44 -3.60 4.40 11.82
CA TYR A 44 -4.82 3.90 12.46
C TYR A 44 -4.60 3.47 13.91
N GLU A 45 -3.35 3.21 14.30
CA GLU A 45 -3.00 2.86 15.68
C GLU A 45 -1.61 3.41 16.01
N MET A 46 -1.48 3.97 17.21
CA MET A 46 -0.23 4.50 17.74
C MET A 46 0.09 3.79 19.04
N ASP A 47 1.23 3.11 19.07
CA ASP A 47 1.78 2.45 20.25
C ASP A 47 2.88 3.30 20.89
N LYS A 48 3.35 2.85 22.06
CA LYS A 48 4.38 3.56 22.83
C LYS A 48 5.68 3.82 22.06
N GLU A 49 6.06 2.90 21.18
CA GLU A 49 7.35 2.95 20.47
C GLU A 49 7.21 2.98 18.94
N VAL A 50 6.04 2.61 18.42
CA VAL A 50 5.77 2.39 17.00
C VAL A 50 4.37 2.87 16.61
N GLU A 51 4.15 3.06 15.32
CA GLU A 51 2.87 3.43 14.75
C GLU A 51 2.52 2.43 13.65
N ASN A 52 1.29 1.90 13.70
CA ASN A 52 0.75 1.08 12.63
C ASN A 52 0.12 1.99 11.58
N VAL A 53 0.65 1.92 10.36
CA VAL A 53 0.23 2.77 9.26
C VAL A 53 -0.15 1.93 8.05
N LYS A 54 -1.27 2.27 7.45
CA LYS A 54 -1.70 1.73 6.16
C LYS A 54 -1.15 2.63 5.06
N ILE A 55 -0.33 2.06 4.17
CA ILE A 55 0.27 2.75 3.04
C ILE A 55 -0.38 2.28 1.75
N THR A 56 -1.02 3.19 1.03
CA THR A 56 -1.53 2.94 -0.32
C THR A 56 -0.63 3.60 -1.34
N LEU A 57 -0.07 2.82 -2.27
CA LEU A 57 0.73 3.32 -3.38
C LEU A 57 -0.04 3.11 -4.67
N LEU A 58 -0.05 4.13 -5.51
CA LEU A 58 -0.65 4.13 -6.83
C LEU A 58 0.41 4.45 -7.88
N GLY A 59 0.39 3.75 -9.01
CA GLY A 59 1.27 4.05 -10.13
C GLY A 59 1.44 2.91 -11.13
N LYS A 60 2.61 2.82 -11.74
CA LYS A 60 3.03 1.74 -12.65
C LYS A 60 4.42 1.31 -12.25
N PHE A 61 4.51 0.36 -11.33
CA PHE A 61 5.76 -0.19 -10.85
C PHE A 61 5.73 -1.71 -10.95
N ASN A 62 6.90 -2.29 -11.24
CA ASN A 62 7.03 -3.73 -11.49
C ASN A 62 7.76 -4.41 -10.33
N ASP A 63 8.33 -3.62 -9.43
CA ASP A 63 9.27 -4.05 -8.42
C ASP A 63 8.89 -3.47 -7.06
N ILE A 64 8.21 -4.31 -6.27
CA ILE A 64 7.86 -4.00 -4.89
C ILE A 64 9.09 -4.05 -3.97
N ASP A 65 10.19 -4.71 -4.37
CA ASP A 65 11.41 -4.74 -3.57
C ASP A 65 12.01 -3.34 -3.39
N HIS A 66 11.89 -2.45 -4.38
CA HIS A 66 12.29 -1.05 -4.21
C HIS A 66 11.48 -0.35 -3.12
N VAL A 67 10.15 -0.54 -3.12
CA VAL A 67 9.28 0.01 -2.08
C VAL A 67 9.67 -0.56 -0.71
N ARG A 68 9.85 -1.88 -0.61
CA ARG A 68 10.25 -2.56 0.62
C ARG A 68 11.58 -2.05 1.15
N LYS A 69 12.56 -1.81 0.26
CA LYS A 69 13.87 -1.23 0.61
C LYS A 69 13.73 0.20 1.15
N VAL A 70 12.89 1.03 0.53
CA VAL A 70 12.64 2.40 1.04
C VAL A 70 11.99 2.35 2.41
N ILE A 71 10.94 1.55 2.59
CA ILE A 71 10.26 1.38 3.88
C ILE A 71 11.26 0.93 4.96
N SER A 72 12.04 -0.12 4.67
CA SER A 72 13.06 -0.63 5.59
C SER A 72 14.15 0.39 5.92
N ARG A 73 14.59 1.19 4.94
CA ARG A 73 15.57 2.26 5.14
C ARG A 73 15.04 3.37 6.06
N LEU A 74 13.73 3.59 6.08
CA LEU A 74 13.06 4.54 6.97
C LEU A 74 12.77 3.97 8.36
N GLY A 75 13.24 2.75 8.65
CA GLY A 75 12.98 2.05 9.90
C GLY A 75 11.62 1.37 9.94
N GLY A 76 10.83 1.42 8.86
CA GLY A 76 9.55 0.73 8.78
C GLY A 76 9.70 -0.75 8.45
N SER A 77 8.74 -1.56 8.88
CA SER A 77 8.64 -2.98 8.55
C SER A 77 7.27 -3.26 7.95
N ILE A 78 7.24 -3.91 6.79
CA ILE A 78 5.98 -4.38 6.18
C ILE A 78 5.51 -5.60 6.97
N HIS A 79 4.34 -5.51 7.56
CA HIS A 79 3.70 -6.59 8.30
C HIS A 79 2.92 -7.52 7.35
N SER A 80 2.07 -6.93 6.51
CA SER A 80 1.32 -7.61 5.44
C SER A 80 1.14 -6.75 4.20
N ILE A 81 0.81 -7.41 3.10
CA ILE A 81 0.29 -6.76 1.89
C ILE A 81 -1.22 -7.04 1.89
N ASP A 82 -2.01 -6.00 2.10
CA ASP A 82 -3.46 -6.14 2.28
C ASP A 82 -4.18 -6.23 0.92
N GLU A 83 -3.78 -5.41 -0.04
CA GLU A 83 -4.39 -5.37 -1.38
C GLU A 83 -3.32 -5.22 -2.45
N VAL A 84 -3.52 -5.86 -3.60
CA VAL A 84 -2.72 -5.65 -4.82
C VAL A 84 -3.63 -5.62 -6.03
N ALA A 85 -3.54 -4.55 -6.82
CA ALA A 85 -4.13 -4.50 -8.15
C ALA A 85 -3.01 -4.43 -9.20
N ALA A 86 -3.01 -5.36 -10.16
CA ALA A 86 -2.04 -5.41 -11.24
C ALA A 86 -2.73 -5.62 -12.60
N GLY A 87 -2.13 -5.08 -13.66
CA GLY A 87 -2.64 -5.21 -15.02
C GLY A 87 -2.76 -3.89 -15.77
N ARG A 88 -3.60 -3.89 -16.81
CA ARG A 88 -3.77 -2.72 -17.69
C ARG A 88 -4.65 -1.63 -17.08
N ARG A 89 -5.49 -1.99 -16.11
CA ARG A 89 -6.43 -1.10 -15.40
C ARG A 89 -6.37 -1.41 -13.92
N GLU A 90 -6.61 -0.39 -13.09
CA GLU A 90 -6.86 -0.58 -11.67
C GLU A 90 -8.20 -1.32 -11.50
N VAL A 91 -8.18 -2.44 -10.79
CA VAL A 91 -9.39 -3.10 -10.31
C VAL A 91 -9.52 -2.69 -8.85
N ARG A 92 -10.62 -2.03 -8.52
CA ARG A 92 -10.97 -1.75 -7.13
C ARG A 92 -11.79 -2.94 -6.63
N GLU A 93 -11.60 -3.31 -5.37
CA GLU A 93 -12.60 -4.12 -4.70
C GLU A 93 -13.88 -3.28 -4.64
N GLU A 94 -14.83 -3.59 -5.52
CA GLU A 94 -16.21 -3.19 -5.28
C GLU A 94 -16.68 -4.01 -4.09
N GLU A 95 -17.22 -3.35 -3.07
CA GLU A 95 -17.98 -4.01 -2.01
C GLU A 95 -19.05 -4.85 -2.71
N THR A 96 -18.78 -6.14 -2.93
CA THR A 96 -19.84 -7.04 -3.33
C THR A 96 -20.81 -6.98 -2.17
N LEU A 97 -22.01 -6.47 -2.44
CA LEU A 97 -23.18 -6.51 -1.57
C LEU A 97 -23.41 -7.95 -1.11
N HIS A 98 -22.65 -8.40 -0.12
CA HIS A 98 -22.81 -9.68 0.55
C HIS A 98 -23.45 -9.43 1.92
N ASP A 99 -24.36 -8.46 1.99
CA ASP A 99 -25.27 -8.31 3.12
C ASP A 99 -26.60 -7.73 2.65
N ARG A 100 -27.48 -8.64 2.24
CA ARG A 100 -28.95 -8.52 2.24
C ARG A 100 -29.48 -9.73 1.50
N TYR A 101 -29.74 -10.84 2.19
CA TYR A 101 -30.85 -11.78 1.98
C TYR A 101 -30.64 -13.04 2.85
N SER A 102 -30.73 -12.87 4.16
CA SER A 102 -31.07 -13.98 5.07
C SER A 102 -31.82 -13.44 6.30
N HIS A 103 -32.83 -12.61 6.03
CA HIS A 103 -33.98 -12.44 6.91
C HIS A 103 -35.24 -12.78 6.11
N SER A 104 -35.46 -14.08 5.91
CA SER A 104 -36.78 -14.64 5.62
C SER A 104 -36.75 -16.12 5.95
N GLY A 105 -37.30 -16.46 7.11
CA GLY A 105 -37.42 -17.79 7.66
C GLY A 105 -37.87 -17.69 9.11
#